data_AF-K1SMT7-F1
#
_entry.id   AF-K1SMT7-F1
#
_cell.length_a   1.000
_cell.length_b   1.000
_cell.length_c   1.000
_cell.angle_alpha   90.00
_cell.angle_beta   90.00
_cell.angle_gamma   90.00
#
_symmetry.space_group_name_H-M   'P 1'
#
loop_
_entity.id
_entity.type
_entity.pdbx_description
1 polymer ?
#
loop_
_entity_poly.entity_id
_entity_poly.type
_entity_poly.pdbx_seq_one_letter_code
_entity_poly.pdbx_strand_id
1 'polypeptide(L)'
;MDRIVHGAQPIDQFVFRDDDGEYYMYYGGWGHCNMVRLAPDLLSVIPFEDGETFKEITPENYVEGPFMLKRQGKYYFMWSEGGWGGPDYSVAYAIADSPFGPFERVGKILQQDPEVATGAGHHSVIRIPGKDEWYIVYHRRPLGETAANSRATCIDRLRFDAEGRILPVRMTH
;
A
#
# COMPACT_ATOMS: atom_id res chain seq x y z
N MET A 1 13.62 -11.06 -8.77
CA MET A 1 12.88 -10.64 -9.99
C MET A 1 13.58 -9.41 -10.54
N ASP A 2 13.89 -9.40 -11.82
CA ASP A 2 14.69 -8.36 -12.50
C ASP A 2 14.04 -7.89 -13.81
N ARG A 3 12.82 -8.36 -14.12
CA ARG A 3 12.08 -8.06 -15.34
C ARG A 3 10.71 -7.45 -15.06
N ILE A 4 10.22 -6.68 -16.01
CA ILE A 4 8.85 -6.13 -16.02
C ILE A 4 7.88 -7.23 -16.43
N VAL A 5 6.78 -7.39 -15.68
CA VAL A 5 5.68 -8.34 -15.96
C VAL A 5 4.37 -7.57 -15.86
N HIS A 6 3.45 -7.74 -16.82
CA HIS A 6 2.20 -6.97 -16.90
C HIS A 6 2.39 -5.43 -16.81
N GLY A 7 3.52 -4.90 -17.27
CA GLY A 7 3.85 -3.48 -17.16
C GLY A 7 4.37 -3.04 -15.78
N ALA A 8 4.31 -3.88 -14.75
CA ALA A 8 4.76 -3.56 -13.40
C ALA A 8 6.29 -3.52 -13.28
N GLN A 9 6.82 -2.36 -12.90
CA GLN A 9 8.22 -2.22 -12.54
C GLN A 9 8.52 -3.03 -11.25
N PRO A 10 9.62 -3.81 -11.19
CA PRO A 10 9.95 -4.64 -10.02
C PRO A 10 10.52 -3.81 -8.85
N ILE A 11 9.70 -2.95 -8.28
CA ILE A 11 10.01 -2.06 -7.14
C ILE A 11 8.92 -2.16 -6.06
N ASP A 12 9.17 -1.52 -4.93
CA ASP A 12 8.22 -1.30 -3.84
C ASP A 12 7.54 -2.59 -3.35
N GLN A 13 8.33 -3.65 -3.15
CA GLN A 13 7.79 -4.92 -2.71
C GLN A 13 7.23 -4.88 -1.28
N PHE A 14 6.07 -5.48 -1.08
CA PHE A 14 5.46 -5.72 0.23
C PHE A 14 5.11 -7.19 0.38
N VAL A 15 5.59 -7.82 1.47
CA VAL A 15 5.30 -9.21 1.80
C VAL A 15 4.21 -9.29 2.86
N PHE A 16 3.19 -10.07 2.57
CA PHE A 16 2.04 -10.32 3.42
C PHE A 16 1.94 -11.82 3.70
N ARG A 17 1.71 -12.18 4.96
CA ARG A 17 1.40 -13.56 5.35
C ARG A 17 -0.09 -13.64 5.66
N ASP A 18 -0.78 -14.56 5.01
CA ASP A 18 -2.21 -14.76 5.25
C ASP A 18 -2.48 -15.85 6.31
N ASP A 19 -3.74 -15.98 6.72
CA ASP A 19 -4.19 -16.91 7.75
C ASP A 19 -4.06 -18.39 7.33
N ASP A 20 -3.99 -18.68 6.04
CA ASP A 20 -3.70 -20.01 5.50
C ASP A 20 -2.23 -20.42 5.66
N GLY A 21 -1.37 -19.48 6.08
CA GLY A 21 0.06 -19.67 6.26
C GLY A 21 0.91 -19.36 5.03
N GLU A 22 0.28 -19.04 3.89
CA GLU A 22 0.95 -18.67 2.66
C GLU A 22 1.53 -17.25 2.75
N TYR A 23 2.58 -17.01 1.95
CA TYR A 23 3.20 -15.71 1.80
C TYR A 23 2.97 -15.18 0.40
N TYR A 24 2.40 -13.98 0.33
CA TYR A 24 2.20 -13.25 -0.90
C TYR A 24 3.13 -12.04 -0.93
N MET A 25 3.68 -11.74 -2.10
CA MET A 25 4.41 -10.51 -2.34
C MET A 25 3.69 -9.68 -3.38
N TYR A 26 3.37 -8.46 -3.01
CA TYR A 26 2.81 -7.43 -3.86
C TYR A 26 3.95 -6.52 -4.31
N TYR A 27 4.02 -6.16 -5.58
CA TYR A 27 5.04 -5.26 -6.08
C TYR A 27 4.56 -4.56 -7.35
N GLY A 28 5.11 -3.40 -7.63
CA GLY A 28 4.78 -2.70 -8.88
C GLY A 28 4.93 -1.20 -8.79
N GLY A 29 5.34 -0.62 -9.91
CA GLY A 29 5.35 0.80 -10.18
C GLY A 29 4.84 1.09 -11.60
N TRP A 30 4.81 2.37 -11.99
CA TRP A 30 4.33 2.83 -13.29
C TRP A 30 2.88 2.47 -13.60
N GLY A 31 2.05 2.41 -12.55
CA GLY A 31 0.62 2.20 -12.72
C GLY A 31 0.21 0.74 -12.91
N HIS A 32 1.09 -0.20 -12.60
CA HIS A 32 0.79 -1.63 -12.62
C HIS A 32 1.27 -2.31 -11.35
N CYS A 33 0.46 -3.24 -10.83
CA CYS A 33 0.78 -4.03 -9.64
C CYS A 33 0.60 -5.51 -9.93
N ASN A 34 1.59 -6.30 -9.54
CA ASN A 34 1.52 -7.74 -9.54
C ASN A 34 1.50 -8.29 -8.11
N MET A 35 0.94 -9.49 -7.99
CA MET A 35 1.06 -10.34 -6.83
C MET A 35 1.67 -11.68 -7.22
N VAL A 36 2.53 -12.21 -6.35
CA VAL A 36 3.11 -13.55 -6.46
C VAL A 36 3.02 -14.30 -5.14
N ARG A 37 3.17 -15.62 -5.19
CA ARG A 37 3.34 -16.47 -4.01
C ARG A 37 4.83 -16.72 -3.76
N LEU A 38 5.24 -16.68 -2.50
CA LEU A 38 6.61 -16.98 -2.07
C LEU A 38 6.71 -18.40 -1.52
N ALA A 39 7.85 -19.04 -1.72
CA ALA A 39 8.19 -20.27 -1.03
C ALA A 39 8.26 -20.05 0.49
N PRO A 40 8.12 -21.10 1.33
CA PRO A 40 8.17 -20.96 2.79
C PRO A 40 9.46 -20.35 3.36
N ASP A 41 10.58 -20.45 2.62
CA ASP A 41 11.86 -19.83 2.98
C ASP A 41 11.96 -18.35 2.60
N LEU A 42 10.97 -17.82 1.87
CA LEU A 42 10.89 -16.46 1.32
C LEU A 42 12.00 -16.10 0.32
N LEU A 43 12.75 -17.09 -0.18
CA LEU A 43 13.89 -16.87 -1.08
C LEU A 43 13.51 -17.00 -2.55
N SER A 44 12.35 -17.59 -2.84
CA SER A 44 11.92 -17.85 -4.21
C SER A 44 10.43 -17.61 -4.42
N VAL A 45 10.09 -17.34 -5.68
CA VAL A 45 8.71 -17.17 -6.14
C VAL A 45 8.25 -18.50 -6.71
N ILE A 46 7.06 -18.95 -6.31
CA ILE A 46 6.49 -20.22 -6.75
C ILE A 46 5.17 -19.98 -7.49
N PRO A 47 4.80 -20.85 -8.44
CA PRO A 47 3.50 -20.75 -9.10
C PRO A 47 2.35 -20.87 -8.10
N PHE A 48 1.22 -20.23 -8.41
CA PHE A 48 -0.09 -20.49 -7.82
C PHE A 48 -0.62 -21.86 -8.27
N GLU A 49 -1.72 -22.32 -7.67
CA GLU A 49 -2.29 -23.64 -7.95
C GLU A 49 -2.79 -23.80 -9.40
N ASP A 50 -3.20 -22.70 -10.03
CA ASP A 50 -3.58 -22.65 -11.45
C ASP A 50 -2.38 -22.65 -12.41
N GLY A 51 -1.15 -22.67 -11.88
CA GLY A 51 0.09 -22.69 -12.64
C GLY A 51 0.62 -21.31 -13.02
N GLU A 52 -0.13 -20.22 -12.79
CA GLU A 52 0.38 -18.87 -13.02
C GLU A 52 1.44 -18.51 -11.98
N THR A 53 2.45 -17.73 -12.34
CA THR A 53 3.44 -17.20 -11.36
C THR A 53 3.12 -15.77 -10.92
N PHE A 54 2.53 -14.97 -11.81
CA PHE A 54 2.26 -13.56 -11.59
C PHE A 54 0.78 -13.30 -11.84
N LYS A 55 0.12 -12.63 -10.90
CA LYS A 55 -1.25 -12.15 -11.06
C LYS A 55 -1.25 -10.63 -11.13
N GLU A 56 -1.82 -10.05 -12.17
CA GLU A 56 -2.05 -8.62 -12.23
C GLU A 56 -3.25 -8.27 -11.34
N ILE A 57 -3.06 -7.31 -10.44
CA ILE A 57 -4.06 -6.91 -9.44
C ILE A 57 -4.26 -5.38 -9.38
N THR A 58 -3.85 -4.68 -10.44
CA THR A 58 -3.80 -3.22 -10.53
C THR A 58 -5.18 -2.58 -10.28
N PRO A 59 -5.37 -1.80 -9.20
CA PRO A 59 -6.59 -1.04 -8.99
C PRO A 59 -6.61 0.26 -9.81
N GLU A 60 -7.77 0.90 -9.89
CA GLU A 60 -7.90 2.22 -10.50
C GLU A 60 -6.97 3.24 -9.83
N ASN A 61 -6.29 4.07 -10.64
CA ASN A 61 -5.37 5.12 -10.20
C ASN A 61 -4.12 4.64 -9.44
N TYR A 62 -3.83 3.34 -9.45
CA TYR A 62 -2.55 2.83 -8.92
C TYR A 62 -1.37 3.55 -9.56
N VAL A 63 -0.34 3.87 -8.77
CA VAL A 63 0.97 4.30 -9.26
C VAL A 63 2.05 3.35 -8.77
N GLU A 64 2.15 3.19 -7.44
CA GLU A 64 3.20 2.41 -6.77
C GLU A 64 2.89 2.18 -5.27
N GLY A 65 3.84 1.61 -4.52
CA GLY A 65 3.80 1.49 -3.06
C GLY A 65 2.66 0.62 -2.51
N PRO A 66 2.52 -0.65 -2.96
CA PRO A 66 1.47 -1.55 -2.50
C PRO A 66 1.67 -1.92 -1.03
N PHE A 67 0.57 -2.02 -0.29
CA PHE A 67 0.56 -2.50 1.09
C PHE A 67 -0.72 -3.29 1.35
N MET A 68 -0.60 -4.48 1.94
CA MET A 68 -1.74 -5.33 2.29
C MET A 68 -1.90 -5.41 3.81
N LEU A 69 -3.10 -5.10 4.27
CA LEU A 69 -3.50 -5.25 5.66
C LEU A 69 -4.70 -6.19 5.76
N LYS A 70 -4.68 -7.13 6.72
CA LYS A 70 -5.86 -7.91 7.08
C LYS A 70 -6.42 -7.48 8.43
N ARG A 71 -7.73 -7.17 8.49
CA ARG A 71 -8.44 -6.81 9.72
C ARG A 71 -9.87 -7.35 9.68
N GLN A 72 -10.28 -8.07 10.72
CA GLN A 72 -11.64 -8.61 10.88
C GLN A 72 -12.12 -9.42 9.65
N GLY A 73 -11.23 -10.25 9.09
CA GLY A 73 -11.54 -11.11 7.94
C GLY A 73 -11.57 -10.39 6.59
N LYS A 74 -11.32 -9.08 6.54
CA LYS A 74 -11.25 -8.29 5.30
C LYS A 74 -9.81 -7.93 4.95
N TYR A 75 -9.56 -7.81 3.65
CA TYR A 75 -8.29 -7.40 3.07
C TYR A 75 -8.36 -5.94 2.64
N TYR A 76 -7.45 -5.13 3.15
CA TYR A 76 -7.31 -3.72 2.85
C TYR A 76 -6.06 -3.56 2.01
N PHE A 77 -6.25 -3.50 0.69
CA PHE A 77 -5.15 -3.23 -0.22
C PHE A 77 -5.01 -1.72 -0.36
N MET A 78 -3.81 -1.21 -0.13
CA MET A 78 -3.48 0.22 -0.12
C MET A 78 -2.36 0.48 -1.10
N TRP A 79 -2.35 1.67 -1.71
CA TRP A 79 -1.34 2.06 -2.69
C TRP A 79 -1.17 3.58 -2.71
N SER A 80 -0.12 4.05 -3.38
CA SER A 80 0.07 5.48 -3.63
C SER A 80 -0.48 5.90 -4.99
N GLU A 81 -1.10 7.08 -5.02
CA GLU A 81 -1.62 7.76 -6.21
C GLU A 81 -0.89 9.09 -6.41
N GLY A 82 -0.93 9.63 -7.63
CA GLY A 82 -0.25 10.89 -7.97
C GLY A 82 1.27 10.71 -8.15
N GLY A 83 1.95 11.79 -8.54
CA GLY A 83 3.40 11.74 -8.76
C GLY A 83 4.17 11.96 -7.46
N TRP A 84 5.08 11.05 -7.07
CA TRP A 84 5.91 11.17 -5.86
C TRP A 84 6.72 12.48 -5.78
N GLY A 85 7.03 13.10 -6.93
CA GLY A 85 7.72 14.39 -7.01
C GLY A 85 6.80 15.59 -6.81
N GLY A 86 5.49 15.40 -6.90
CA GLY A 86 4.46 16.44 -6.81
C GLY A 86 3.75 16.51 -5.46
N PRO A 87 2.92 17.54 -5.24
CA PRO A 87 2.19 17.74 -4.00
C PRO A 87 0.99 16.80 -3.84
N ASP A 88 0.50 16.24 -4.95
CA ASP A 88 -0.70 15.39 -5.04
C ASP A 88 -0.44 13.90 -4.70
N TYR A 89 0.81 13.53 -4.43
CA TYR A 89 1.14 12.21 -3.92
C TYR A 89 0.32 11.90 -2.67
N SER A 90 -0.42 10.80 -2.71
CA SER A 90 -1.42 10.41 -1.72
C SER A 90 -1.53 8.90 -1.57
N VAL A 91 -2.22 8.44 -0.52
CA VAL A 91 -2.49 7.01 -0.30
C VAL A 91 -3.98 6.75 -0.47
N ALA A 92 -4.33 5.74 -1.27
CA ALA A 92 -5.70 5.24 -1.44
C ALA A 92 -5.80 3.76 -1.05
N TYR A 93 -7.04 3.25 -1.01
CA TYR A 93 -7.28 1.85 -0.66
C TYR A 93 -8.56 1.26 -1.26
N ALA A 94 -8.59 -0.06 -1.22
CA ALA A 94 -9.72 -0.93 -1.51
C ALA A 94 -10.00 -1.86 -0.31
N ILE A 95 -11.20 -2.44 -0.27
CA ILE A 95 -11.56 -3.50 0.68
C ILE A 95 -12.02 -4.71 -0.12
N ALA A 96 -11.47 -5.89 0.17
CA ALA A 96 -11.80 -7.14 -0.50
C ALA A 96 -12.05 -8.28 0.48
N ASP A 97 -12.70 -9.34 -0.02
CA ASP A 97 -12.92 -10.61 0.67
C ASP A 97 -11.80 -11.63 0.46
N SER A 98 -10.81 -11.28 -0.37
CA SER A 98 -9.75 -12.17 -0.82
C SER A 98 -8.45 -11.39 -0.98
N PRO A 99 -7.27 -12.00 -0.71
CA PRO A 99 -5.97 -11.36 -0.95
C PRO A 99 -5.69 -11.16 -2.45
N PHE A 100 -6.49 -11.78 -3.32
CA PHE A 100 -6.45 -11.69 -4.78
C PHE A 100 -7.35 -10.58 -5.34
N GLY A 101 -8.12 -9.88 -4.50
CA GLY A 101 -9.12 -8.90 -4.95
C GLY A 101 -10.46 -9.55 -5.35
N PRO A 102 -11.27 -8.88 -6.21
CA PRO A 102 -10.96 -7.63 -6.91
C PRO A 102 -10.78 -6.44 -5.95
N PHE A 103 -9.93 -5.49 -6.36
CA PHE A 103 -9.62 -4.29 -5.57
C PHE A 103 -10.31 -3.06 -6.15
N GLU A 104 -11.57 -2.88 -5.79
CA GLU A 104 -12.33 -1.68 -6.13
C GLU A 104 -11.98 -0.53 -5.18
N ARG A 105 -11.64 0.63 -5.75
CA ARG A 105 -11.18 1.79 -4.99
C ARG A 105 -12.29 2.34 -4.09
N VAL A 106 -12.03 2.39 -2.78
CA VAL A 106 -12.98 2.88 -1.77
C VAL A 106 -12.76 4.36 -1.47
N GLY A 107 -11.52 4.80 -1.31
CA GLY A 107 -11.26 6.19 -0.94
C GLY A 107 -9.79 6.49 -0.68
N LYS A 108 -9.54 7.73 -0.22
CA LYS A 108 -8.21 8.24 0.09
C LYS A 108 -7.96 8.18 1.60
N ILE A 109 -6.84 7.59 1.99
CA ILE A 109 -6.38 7.49 3.38
C ILE A 109 -5.60 8.75 3.76
N LEU A 110 -4.62 9.15 2.94
CA LEU A 110 -3.67 10.21 3.23
C LEU A 110 -3.52 11.13 2.02
N GLN A 111 -3.44 12.43 2.27
CA GLN A 111 -3.17 13.44 1.26
C GLN A 111 -2.39 14.61 1.85
N GLN A 112 -1.90 15.49 0.99
CA GLN A 112 -1.30 16.76 1.45
C GLN A 112 -2.25 17.57 2.32
N ASP A 113 -1.65 18.30 3.24
CA ASP A 113 -2.30 19.37 4.00
C ASP A 113 -1.44 20.63 3.79
N PRO A 114 -1.94 21.64 3.05
CA PRO A 114 -1.16 22.85 2.76
C PRO A 114 -0.67 23.61 3.99
N GLU A 115 -1.26 23.38 5.17
CA GLU A 115 -0.83 23.99 6.43
C GLU A 115 0.25 23.16 7.15
N VAL A 116 0.47 21.89 6.75
CA VAL A 116 1.38 20.97 7.44
C VAL A 116 2.49 20.43 6.53
N ALA A 117 2.15 19.83 5.39
CA ALA A 117 3.10 19.26 4.44
C ALA A 117 2.45 18.87 3.09
N THR A 118 3.28 18.69 2.06
CA THR A 118 2.85 18.24 0.73
C THR A 118 3.42 16.87 0.36
N GLY A 119 2.95 16.25 -0.72
CA GLY A 119 3.55 15.04 -1.29
C GLY A 119 3.63 13.88 -0.30
N ALA A 120 2.48 13.52 0.29
CA ALA A 120 2.39 12.58 1.39
C ALA A 120 1.88 11.21 0.90
N GLY A 121 2.78 10.25 0.74
CA GLY A 121 2.48 8.91 0.25
C GLY A 121 3.57 7.92 0.62
N HIS A 122 3.61 6.77 -0.08
CA HIS A 122 4.43 5.58 0.21
C HIS A 122 4.49 5.26 1.72
N HIS A 123 3.67 4.30 2.12
CA HIS A 123 3.33 4.11 3.51
C HIS A 123 3.50 2.66 3.95
N SER A 124 3.49 2.49 5.26
CA SER A 124 3.24 1.23 5.94
C SER A 124 2.23 1.46 7.06
N VAL A 125 1.60 0.39 7.53
CA VAL A 125 0.67 0.44 8.66
C VAL A 125 1.14 -0.53 9.73
N ILE A 126 1.17 -0.06 10.98
CA ILE A 126 1.52 -0.86 12.16
C ILE A 126 0.34 -0.93 13.12
N ARG A 127 0.24 -2.06 13.82
CA ARG A 127 -0.74 -2.28 14.89
C ARG A 127 -0.03 -2.35 16.24
N ILE A 128 -0.60 -1.73 17.26
CA ILE A 128 -0.16 -1.96 18.64
C ILE A 128 -0.47 -3.43 19.01
N PRO A 129 0.53 -4.21 19.47
CA PRO A 129 0.31 -5.62 19.82
C PRO A 129 -0.84 -5.81 20.81
N GLY A 130 -1.76 -6.73 20.49
CA GLY A 130 -2.92 -7.04 21.34
C GLY A 130 -4.05 -5.99 21.33
N LYS A 131 -3.95 -4.93 20.53
CA LYS A 131 -4.98 -3.88 20.44
C LYS A 131 -5.41 -3.64 19.01
N ASP A 132 -6.65 -3.21 18.83
CA ASP A 132 -7.16 -2.71 17.54
C ASP A 132 -6.83 -1.21 17.36
N GLU A 133 -5.57 -0.85 17.62
CA GLU A 133 -5.03 0.51 17.51
C GLU A 133 -3.95 0.55 16.42
N TRP A 134 -4.11 1.43 15.44
CA TRP A 134 -3.32 1.44 14.21
C TRP A 134 -2.66 2.79 13.96
N TYR A 135 -1.50 2.73 13.32
CA TYR A 135 -0.74 3.90 12.90
C TYR A 135 -0.28 3.72 11.47
N ILE A 136 -0.39 4.78 10.68
CA ILE A 136 0.23 4.87 9.36
C ILE A 136 1.59 5.53 9.52
N VAL A 137 2.63 4.93 8.94
CA VAL A 137 3.98 5.48 8.82
C VAL A 137 4.22 5.76 7.35
N TYR A 138 4.57 6.99 7.01
CA TYR A 138 4.62 7.44 5.62
C TYR A 138 5.71 8.51 5.46
N HIS A 139 6.01 8.91 4.22
CA HIS A 139 6.83 10.09 4.00
C HIS A 139 6.00 11.27 3.51
N ARG A 140 6.48 12.48 3.80
CA ARG A 140 5.95 13.74 3.28
C ARG A 140 7.07 14.72 2.96
N ARG A 141 6.73 15.83 2.30
CA ARG A 141 7.63 16.96 2.07
C ARG A 141 7.28 18.12 3.00
N PRO A 142 8.19 18.51 3.93
CA PRO A 142 8.00 19.68 4.79
C PRO A 142 7.68 20.94 3.98
N LEU A 143 6.90 21.86 4.56
CA LEU A 143 6.63 23.14 3.91
C LEU A 143 7.92 23.91 3.64
N GLY A 144 8.01 24.52 2.45
CA GLY A 144 9.20 25.25 2.00
C GLY A 144 10.22 24.39 1.24
N GLU A 145 10.20 23.06 1.41
CA GLU A 145 11.01 22.15 0.61
C GLU A 145 10.40 21.94 -0.78
N THR A 146 11.21 22.05 -1.84
CA THR A 146 10.74 21.91 -3.23
C THR A 146 11.38 20.74 -3.98
N ALA A 147 12.53 20.24 -3.53
CA ALA A 147 13.19 19.11 -4.16
C ALA A 147 12.39 17.81 -3.96
N ALA A 148 12.22 17.04 -5.04
CA ALA A 148 11.44 15.80 -5.02
C ALA A 148 11.94 14.78 -3.97
N ASN A 149 13.25 14.81 -3.69
CA ASN A 149 13.91 13.91 -2.76
C ASN A 149 13.97 14.42 -1.30
N SER A 150 13.56 15.67 -1.02
CA SER A 150 13.51 16.24 0.34
C SER A 150 12.30 15.70 1.12
N ARG A 151 12.35 14.43 1.50
CA ARG A 151 11.26 13.72 2.18
C ARG A 151 11.62 13.43 3.63
N ALA A 152 10.63 13.55 4.52
CA ALA A 152 10.73 13.21 5.93
C ALA A 152 9.73 12.11 6.28
N THR A 153 10.17 11.14 7.09
CA THR A 153 9.30 10.08 7.64
C THR A 153 8.44 10.63 8.76
N CYS A 154 7.16 10.26 8.78
CA CYS A 154 6.16 10.71 9.74
C CYS A 154 5.25 9.54 10.15
N ILE A 155 4.51 9.73 11.25
CA ILE A 155 3.59 8.74 11.78
C ILE A 155 2.33 9.45 12.30
N ASP A 156 1.16 8.90 11.98
CA ASP A 156 -0.13 9.39 12.47
C ASP A 156 -1.08 8.23 12.78
N ARG A 157 -2.14 8.49 13.54
CA ARG A 157 -3.16 7.47 13.85
C ARG A 157 -3.99 7.13 12.61
N LEU A 158 -4.15 5.84 12.34
CA LEU A 158 -5.10 5.32 11.35
C LEU A 158 -6.32 4.76 12.08
N ARG A 159 -7.52 5.13 11.62
CA ARG A 159 -8.78 4.78 12.30
C ARG A 159 -9.75 4.16 11.30
N PHE A 160 -10.63 3.31 11.82
CA PHE A 160 -11.71 2.69 11.07
C PHE A 160 -13.05 3.20 11.60
N ASP A 161 -14.04 3.34 10.72
CA ASP A 161 -15.44 3.57 11.12
C ASP A 161 -16.13 2.26 11.54
N ALA A 162 -17.42 2.34 11.89
CA ALA A 162 -18.21 1.20 12.34
C ALA A 162 -18.44 0.17 11.22
N GLU A 163 -18.42 0.61 9.97
CA GLU A 163 -18.55 -0.19 8.76
C GLU A 163 -17.20 -0.78 8.30
N GLY A 164 -16.12 -0.46 9.01
CA GLY A 164 -14.77 -0.95 8.73
C GLY A 164 -14.04 -0.19 7.63
N ARG A 165 -14.53 0.96 7.17
CA ARG A 165 -13.79 1.83 6.23
C ARG A 165 -12.70 2.61 6.97
N ILE A 166 -11.59 2.87 6.29
CA ILE A 166 -10.52 3.71 6.81
C ILE A 166 -10.96 5.17 6.73
N LEU A 167 -10.91 5.86 7.88
CA LEU A 167 -11.14 7.30 7.96
C LEU A 167 -9.91 8.05 7.44
N PRO A 168 -10.09 9.18 6.72
CA PRO A 168 -8.97 10.01 6.29
C PRO A 168 -8.07 10.40 7.47
N VAL A 169 -6.77 10.21 7.28
CA VAL A 169 -5.74 10.53 8.27
C VAL A 169 -5.60 12.04 8.35
N ARG A 170 -5.67 12.56 9.58
CA ARG A 170 -5.32 13.94 9.88
C ARG A 170 -3.83 14.03 10.17
N MET A 171 -3.10 14.65 9.25
CA MET A 171 -1.67 14.90 9.40
C MET A 171 -1.39 15.81 10.61
N THR A 172 -0.34 15.50 11.38
CA THR A 172 0.10 16.31 12.52
C THR A 172 1.47 16.97 12.27
N HIS A 173 1.77 18.10 12.94
CA HIS A 173 3.05 18.81 12.79
C HIS A 173 4.24 17.99 13.28
#